data_AF-Q7L513-F1
#
_entry.id   AF-Q7L513-F1
#
_cell.length_a   1.000
_cell.length_b   1.000
_cell.length_c   1.000
_cell.angle_alpha   90.00
_cell.angle_beta   90.00
_cell.angle_gamma   90.00
#
_symmetry.space_group_name_H-M   'P 1'
#
loop_
_entity.id
_entity.type
_entity.pdbx_description
1 polymer ?
#
loop_
_entity_poly.entity_id
_entity_poly.type
_entity_poly.pdbx_seq_one_letter_code
_entity_poly.pdbx_strand_id
1 'polypeptide(L)'
;MKLGCVLMAWALYLSLGVLWVAQMLLAASFETLQCEGPVCTEESSCHTEDDLTDAREAGFQVKAYTFSEPFHLIVSYDWLILQGPAKPVFEGDLLVLRCQAWQDWPLTQVTFYRDGSALGPPGPNREFSITVVQKADSGHYHCSGIFQSPGPGIPETASVVAITVQELFPAPILRAVPSAEPQAGSPMTLSCQTKLPLQRSAARLLFSFYKDGRIVQSRGLSSEFQIPTASEDHSGSYWCEAATEDNQVWKQSPQLEIRVQGASSSAAPPTLNPAPQKSAAPGTAPEEAPGPLPPPPTPSSEDPGFSSPLGMPDPHLYHQMGLLLKHMQDVRVLLGHLLMELRELSGHRKPGTTKATAE
;
A
#
# COMPACT_ATOMS: atom_id res chain seq x y z
N MET A 1 -5.23 78.27 -15.08
CA MET A 1 -6.17 77.34 -15.74
C MET A 1 -5.56 75.92 -15.90
N LYS A 2 -5.05 75.29 -14.83
CA LYS A 2 -4.53 73.89 -14.88
C LYS A 2 -4.84 73.02 -13.65
N LEU A 3 -5.45 73.55 -12.60
CA LEU A 3 -5.79 72.74 -11.41
C LEU A 3 -7.12 71.94 -11.59
N GLY A 4 -8.04 72.43 -12.42
CA GLY A 4 -9.32 71.76 -12.67
C GLY A 4 -9.19 70.42 -13.41
N CYS A 5 -8.20 70.26 -14.29
CA CYS A 5 -8.02 69.03 -15.06
C CYS A 5 -7.54 67.85 -14.20
N VAL A 6 -6.73 68.10 -13.17
CA VAL A 6 -6.20 67.03 -12.30
C VAL A 6 -7.29 66.46 -11.41
N LEU A 7 -8.17 67.31 -10.87
CA LEU A 7 -9.29 66.87 -10.04
C LEU A 7 -10.32 66.04 -10.82
N MET A 8 -10.60 66.42 -12.07
CA MET A 8 -11.50 65.63 -12.94
C MET A 8 -10.88 64.29 -13.32
N ALA A 9 -9.57 64.23 -13.58
CA ALA A 9 -8.88 62.98 -13.84
C ALA A 9 -8.93 62.05 -12.62
N TRP A 10 -8.66 62.56 -11.41
CA TRP A 10 -8.75 61.76 -10.18
C TRP A 10 -10.16 61.26 -9.88
N ALA A 11 -11.20 62.06 -10.12
CA ALA A 11 -12.58 61.63 -9.97
C ALA A 11 -12.94 60.46 -10.92
N LEU A 12 -12.45 60.50 -12.16
CA LEU A 12 -12.65 59.43 -13.16
C LEU A 12 -11.91 58.13 -12.80
N TYR A 13 -10.69 58.22 -12.25
CA TYR A 13 -9.96 57.03 -11.80
C TYR A 13 -10.60 56.37 -10.57
N LEU A 14 -11.13 57.17 -9.64
CA LEU A 14 -11.86 56.64 -8.48
C LEU A 14 -13.17 55.97 -8.90
N SER A 15 -13.92 56.55 -9.85
CA SER A 15 -15.17 55.92 -10.32
C SER A 15 -14.92 54.62 -11.08
N LEU A 16 -13.86 54.53 -11.88
CA LEU A 16 -13.48 53.29 -12.57
C LEU A 16 -13.03 52.21 -11.59
N GLY A 17 -12.27 52.59 -10.55
CA GLY A 17 -11.81 51.66 -9.51
C GLY A 17 -12.96 51.08 -8.68
N VAL A 18 -13.93 51.90 -8.28
CA VAL A 18 -15.11 51.44 -7.52
C VAL A 18 -15.99 50.51 -8.37
N LEU A 19 -16.16 50.79 -9.66
CA LEU A 19 -16.92 49.91 -10.56
C LEU A 19 -16.27 48.54 -10.71
N TRP A 20 -14.93 48.49 -10.78
CA TRP A 20 -14.16 47.25 -10.86
C TRP A 20 -14.28 46.41 -9.58
N VAL A 21 -14.24 47.05 -8.40
CA VAL A 21 -14.43 46.37 -7.12
C VAL A 21 -15.86 45.85 -6.97
N ALA A 22 -16.87 46.62 -7.40
CA ALA A 22 -18.27 46.17 -7.38
C ALA A 22 -18.50 44.96 -8.31
N GLN A 23 -17.87 44.96 -9.48
CA GLN A 23 -17.95 43.85 -10.42
C GLN A 23 -17.19 42.61 -9.93
N MET A 24 -16.08 42.79 -9.20
CA MET A 24 -15.38 41.69 -8.51
C MET A 24 -16.20 41.14 -7.33
N LEU A 25 -16.93 41.97 -6.59
CA LEU A 25 -17.83 41.51 -5.53
C LEU A 25 -19.07 40.77 -6.08
N LEU A 26 -19.61 41.23 -7.21
CA LEU A 26 -20.69 40.52 -7.93
C LEU A 26 -20.18 39.23 -8.59
N ALA A 27 -18.96 39.20 -9.11
CA ALA A 27 -18.33 37.97 -9.60
C ALA A 27 -17.94 37.03 -8.47
N ALA A 28 -17.57 37.53 -7.27
CA ALA A 28 -17.33 36.69 -6.10
C ALA A 28 -18.62 36.04 -5.55
N SER A 29 -19.78 36.38 -6.11
CA SER A 29 -21.00 35.57 -6.00
C SER A 29 -20.95 34.38 -6.98
N PHE A 30 -19.78 33.78 -7.18
CA PHE A 30 -19.67 32.45 -7.79
C PHE A 30 -20.16 31.46 -6.73
N GLU A 31 -21.43 31.09 -6.89
CA GLU A 31 -21.96 29.75 -6.64
C GLU A 31 -21.14 28.96 -5.62
N THR A 32 -21.23 29.34 -4.34
CA THR A 32 -21.10 28.34 -3.30
C THR A 32 -22.19 27.32 -3.63
N LEU A 33 -21.79 26.16 -4.16
CA LEU A 33 -22.65 25.00 -4.21
C LEU A 33 -23.25 24.87 -2.82
N GLN A 34 -24.51 25.25 -2.69
CA GLN A 34 -25.29 24.95 -1.51
C GLN A 34 -25.39 23.42 -1.52
N CYS A 35 -24.51 22.78 -0.74
CA CYS A 35 -24.77 21.43 -0.26
C CYS A 35 -25.96 21.54 0.69
N GLU A 36 -27.15 21.62 0.12
CA GLU A 36 -28.41 21.58 0.84
C GLU A 36 -28.79 20.10 0.95
N GLY A 37 -28.22 19.44 1.94
CA GLY A 37 -28.52 18.04 2.25
C GLY A 37 -27.46 17.43 3.18
N PRO A 38 -27.86 16.80 4.30
CA PRO A 38 -26.91 16.21 5.22
C PRO A 38 -26.12 15.06 4.57
N VAL A 39 -24.82 15.05 4.84
CA VAL A 39 -23.87 14.01 4.44
C VAL A 39 -24.16 12.75 5.26
N CYS A 40 -24.84 11.77 4.69
CA CYS A 40 -25.00 10.46 5.32
C CYS A 40 -23.80 9.58 4.93
N THR A 41 -22.81 9.48 5.82
CA THR A 41 -21.85 8.37 5.82
C THR A 41 -22.54 7.11 6.35
N GLU A 42 -22.10 5.93 5.90
CA GLU A 42 -22.76 4.61 6.10
C GLU A 42 -23.05 4.20 7.56
N GLU A 43 -22.61 4.97 8.56
CA GLU A 43 -22.82 4.70 9.98
C GLU A 43 -23.72 5.73 10.70
N SER A 44 -24.35 6.67 9.98
CA SER A 44 -25.22 7.70 10.57
C SER A 44 -26.62 7.67 9.94
N SER A 45 -27.56 7.03 10.64
CA SER A 45 -29.00 7.12 10.38
C SER A 45 -29.51 8.51 10.76
N CYS A 46 -29.95 9.33 9.80
CA CYS A 46 -30.66 10.56 10.08
C CYS A 46 -32.09 10.26 10.53
N HIS A 47 -32.30 10.17 11.84
CA HIS A 47 -33.63 10.34 12.44
C HIS A 47 -33.85 11.83 12.69
N THR A 48 -34.71 12.45 11.87
CA THR A 48 -35.32 13.74 12.20
C THR A 48 -36.46 13.48 13.18
N GLU A 49 -36.14 13.58 14.47
CA GLU A 49 -37.12 13.87 15.52
C GLU A 49 -37.32 15.39 15.54
N ASP A 50 -38.50 15.86 15.13
CA ASP A 50 -39.25 16.97 15.73
C ASP A 50 -40.40 17.39 14.80
N ASP A 51 -41.56 16.79 15.11
CA ASP A 51 -42.87 17.40 15.32
C ASP A 51 -43.50 18.41 14.33
N LEU A 52 -44.82 18.24 14.20
CA LEU A 52 -45.86 19.14 13.69
C LEU A 52 -46.09 19.28 12.16
N THR A 53 -47.04 18.46 11.74
CA THR A 53 -48.25 18.81 10.96
C THR A 53 -48.14 19.27 9.51
N ASP A 54 -48.64 18.35 8.67
CA ASP A 54 -49.56 18.55 7.55
C ASP A 54 -48.98 18.74 6.13
N ALA A 55 -49.70 18.14 5.18
CA ALA A 55 -49.59 18.27 3.73
C ALA A 55 -48.41 17.57 3.01
N ARG A 56 -48.58 16.26 2.78
CA ARG A 56 -48.45 15.65 1.44
C ARG A 56 -47.14 15.99 0.70
N GLU A 57 -46.01 15.74 1.35
CA GLU A 57 -44.69 15.88 0.73
C GLU A 57 -44.59 14.87 -0.42
N ALA A 58 -44.54 15.40 -1.65
CA ALA A 58 -44.29 14.62 -2.85
C ALA A 58 -43.04 13.77 -2.62
N GLY A 59 -43.16 12.45 -2.77
CA GLY A 59 -42.03 11.54 -2.60
C GLY A 59 -40.88 11.94 -3.52
N PHE A 60 -39.88 12.60 -2.97
CA PHE A 60 -38.64 12.87 -3.68
C PHE A 60 -37.93 11.53 -3.85
N GLN A 61 -37.91 11.01 -5.08
CA GLN A 61 -37.01 9.92 -5.42
C GLN A 61 -35.59 10.46 -5.31
N VAL A 62 -34.93 10.18 -4.19
CA VAL A 62 -33.50 10.44 -4.03
C VAL A 62 -32.79 9.55 -5.04
N LYS A 63 -32.33 10.14 -6.15
CA LYS A 63 -31.39 9.47 -7.04
C LYS A 63 -30.13 9.21 -6.23
N ALA A 64 -29.94 7.97 -5.80
CA ALA A 64 -28.72 7.54 -5.14
C ALA A 64 -27.56 7.75 -6.12
N TYR A 65 -26.53 8.47 -5.68
CA TYR A 65 -25.27 8.60 -6.39
C TYR A 65 -24.29 7.57 -5.82
N THR A 66 -23.55 6.90 -6.69
CA THR A 66 -22.41 6.08 -6.30
C THR A 66 -21.15 6.88 -6.59
N PHE A 67 -20.39 7.21 -5.56
CA PHE A 67 -19.08 7.84 -5.72
C PHE A 67 -18.04 6.77 -6.01
N SER A 68 -17.04 7.09 -6.85
CA SER A 68 -15.86 6.24 -6.99
C SER A 68 -14.98 6.36 -5.74
N GLU A 69 -14.10 5.38 -5.55
CA GLU A 69 -12.99 5.52 -4.59
C GLU A 69 -12.23 6.83 -4.87
N PRO A 70 -11.96 7.66 -3.83
CA PRO A 70 -11.20 8.88 -3.98
C PRO A 70 -9.75 8.55 -4.35
N PHE A 71 -9.12 9.40 -5.17
CA PHE A 71 -7.69 9.28 -5.49
C PHE A 71 -6.95 10.55 -5.07
N HIS A 72 -5.74 10.37 -4.53
CA HIS A 72 -4.92 11.46 -4.04
C HIS A 72 -3.91 11.89 -5.09
N LEU A 73 -3.89 13.19 -5.40
CA LEU A 73 -2.88 13.79 -6.26
C LEU A 73 -1.80 14.46 -5.42
N ILE A 74 -0.54 14.20 -5.77
CA ILE A 74 0.62 14.88 -5.19
C ILE A 74 1.20 15.80 -6.26
N VAL A 75 1.16 17.11 -6.01
CA VAL A 75 1.77 18.11 -6.88
C VAL A 75 3.16 18.43 -6.32
N SER A 76 4.19 18.16 -7.12
CA SER A 76 5.58 18.49 -6.77
C SER A 76 6.11 19.61 -7.68
N TYR A 77 6.92 20.49 -7.09
CA TYR A 77 7.70 21.53 -7.77
C TYR A 77 9.19 21.18 -7.80
N ASP A 78 9.54 19.91 -7.57
CA ASP A 78 10.92 19.44 -7.65
C ASP A 78 11.40 19.41 -9.10
N TRP A 79 12.68 19.70 -9.30
CA TRP A 79 13.31 19.64 -10.63
C TRP A 79 13.30 18.23 -11.21
N LEU A 80 13.37 17.21 -10.34
CA LEU A 80 13.37 15.80 -10.70
C LEU A 80 12.40 15.05 -9.79
N ILE A 81 11.50 14.26 -10.37
CA ILE A 81 10.56 13.43 -9.63
C ILE A 81 10.70 11.96 -10.04
N LEU A 82 10.50 11.07 -9.09
CA LEU A 82 10.36 9.64 -9.34
C LEU A 82 8.88 9.29 -9.39
N GLN A 83 8.39 8.92 -10.57
CA GLN A 83 7.03 8.40 -10.74
C GLN A 83 7.04 6.89 -10.54
N GLY A 84 6.13 6.41 -9.69
CA GLY A 84 5.91 5.01 -9.42
C GLY A 84 4.46 4.58 -9.67
N PRO A 85 4.12 3.33 -9.39
CA PRO A 85 2.77 2.81 -9.57
C PRO A 85 1.78 3.51 -8.62
N ALA A 86 0.62 3.91 -9.17
CA ALA A 86 -0.45 4.54 -8.40
C ALA A 86 -1.31 3.55 -7.60
N LYS A 87 -1.22 2.25 -7.93
CA LYS A 87 -1.96 1.17 -7.28
C LYS A 87 -1.02 0.33 -6.41
N PRO A 88 -1.53 -0.31 -5.35
CA PRO A 88 -0.76 -1.30 -4.60
C PRO A 88 -0.15 -2.38 -5.49
N VAL A 89 1.14 -2.62 -5.31
CA VAL A 89 1.93 -3.60 -6.04
C VAL A 89 1.94 -4.91 -5.26
N PHE A 90 1.67 -6.02 -5.93
CA PHE A 90 1.74 -7.37 -5.37
C PHE A 90 2.85 -8.17 -6.04
N GLU A 91 3.30 -9.24 -5.37
CA GLU A 91 4.22 -10.21 -5.98
C GLU A 91 3.73 -10.65 -7.36
N GLY A 92 4.65 -10.74 -8.33
CA GLY A 92 4.34 -11.11 -9.71
C GLY A 92 4.01 -9.94 -10.63
N ASP A 93 3.74 -8.75 -10.09
CA ASP A 93 3.49 -7.55 -10.91
C ASP A 93 4.76 -7.04 -11.61
N LEU A 94 4.52 -6.27 -12.67
CA LEU A 94 5.53 -5.41 -13.30
C LEU A 94 5.62 -4.08 -12.54
N LEU A 95 6.79 -3.76 -12.01
CA LEU A 95 7.09 -2.43 -11.47
C LEU A 95 7.84 -1.61 -12.51
N VAL A 96 7.33 -0.43 -12.82
CA VAL A 96 7.99 0.55 -13.68
C VAL A 96 8.15 1.85 -12.90
N LEU A 97 9.38 2.34 -12.84
CA LEU A 97 9.74 3.61 -12.26
C LEU A 97 10.22 4.55 -13.34
N ARG A 98 9.78 5.80 -13.30
CA ARG A 98 10.14 6.80 -14.30
C ARG A 98 10.72 8.03 -13.63
N CYS A 99 11.94 8.37 -14.02
CA CYS A 99 12.63 9.55 -13.53
C CYS A 99 12.33 10.73 -14.48
N GLN A 100 11.44 11.61 -14.03
CA GLN A 100 10.92 12.70 -14.84
C GLN A 100 11.54 14.03 -14.42
N ALA A 101 12.16 14.72 -15.36
CA ALA A 101 12.66 16.08 -15.16
C ALA A 101 11.53 17.08 -15.42
N TRP A 102 11.59 18.21 -14.72
CA TRP A 102 10.65 19.31 -14.92
C TRP A 102 10.65 19.76 -16.39
N GLN A 103 9.45 19.86 -16.98
CA GLN A 103 9.22 20.14 -18.39
C GLN A 103 10.07 19.28 -19.37
N ASP A 104 10.27 18.00 -19.06
CA ASP A 104 11.07 17.08 -19.88
C ASP A 104 12.49 17.58 -20.16
N TRP A 105 13.09 18.32 -19.21
CA TRP A 105 14.45 18.82 -19.40
C TRP A 105 15.43 17.69 -19.75
N PRO A 106 16.33 17.88 -20.73
CA PRO A 106 17.28 16.86 -21.13
C PRO A 106 18.23 16.48 -19.97
N LEU A 107 18.31 15.19 -19.67
CA LEU A 107 19.24 14.60 -18.71
C LEU A 107 20.31 13.83 -19.47
N THR A 108 21.57 14.00 -19.08
CA THR A 108 22.71 13.31 -19.69
C THR A 108 22.86 11.88 -19.17
N GLN A 109 22.61 11.68 -17.88
CA GLN A 109 22.64 10.39 -17.22
C GLN A 109 21.61 10.36 -16.09
N VAL A 110 21.06 9.18 -15.84
CA VAL A 110 20.10 8.86 -14.79
C VAL A 110 20.56 7.60 -14.08
N THR A 111 20.45 7.60 -12.74
CA THR A 111 20.75 6.46 -11.89
C THR A 111 19.57 6.23 -10.94
N PHE A 112 19.16 4.97 -10.80
CA PHE A 112 18.10 4.57 -9.88
C PHE A 112 18.70 3.91 -8.64
N TYR A 113 18.09 4.17 -7.49
CA TYR A 113 18.56 3.69 -6.20
C TYR A 113 17.43 3.02 -5.43
N ARG A 114 17.78 2.02 -4.62
CA ARG A 114 16.93 1.37 -3.62
C ARG A 114 17.69 1.28 -2.32
N ASP A 115 17.13 1.86 -1.25
CA ASP A 115 17.71 1.87 0.09
C ASP A 115 19.19 2.32 0.08
N GLY A 116 19.47 3.37 -0.70
CA GLY A 116 20.80 3.95 -0.88
C GLY A 116 21.74 3.21 -1.83
N SER A 117 21.38 2.01 -2.30
CA SER A 117 22.18 1.22 -3.25
C SER A 117 21.75 1.49 -4.69
N ALA A 118 22.70 1.74 -5.59
CA ALA A 118 22.42 1.90 -7.01
C ALA A 118 21.96 0.57 -7.63
N LEU A 119 20.84 0.60 -8.36
CA LEU A 119 20.24 -0.57 -9.02
C LEU A 119 20.90 -0.90 -10.37
N GLY A 120 21.75 -0.02 -10.86
CA GLY A 120 22.48 -0.18 -12.11
C GLY A 120 23.46 0.96 -12.36
N PRO A 121 24.29 0.86 -13.40
CA PRO A 121 25.17 1.95 -13.80
C PRO A 121 24.37 3.16 -14.27
N PRO A 122 24.91 4.39 -14.14
CA PRO A 122 24.31 5.58 -14.73
C PRO A 122 24.13 5.41 -16.24
N GLY A 123 22.97 5.78 -16.77
CA GLY A 123 22.66 5.62 -18.19
C GLY A 123 21.68 6.66 -18.73
N PRO A 124 21.44 6.69 -20.04
CA PRO A 124 20.49 7.63 -20.65
C PRO A 124 19.02 7.25 -20.39
N ASN A 125 18.77 6.04 -19.89
CA ASN A 125 17.42 5.53 -19.70
C ASN A 125 16.74 6.23 -18.52
N ARG A 126 15.55 6.79 -18.78
CA ARG A 126 14.73 7.47 -17.77
C ARG A 126 13.75 6.53 -17.08
N GLU A 127 13.75 5.26 -17.46
CA GLU A 127 12.86 4.24 -16.92
C GLU A 127 13.67 3.07 -16.35
N PHE A 128 13.21 2.57 -15.21
CA PHE A 128 13.71 1.37 -14.58
C PHE A 128 12.54 0.43 -14.36
N SER A 129 12.71 -0.86 -14.65
CA SER A 129 11.64 -1.83 -14.48
C SER A 129 12.12 -3.13 -13.85
N ILE A 130 11.24 -3.73 -13.06
CA ILE A 130 11.37 -5.07 -12.51
C ILE A 130 10.19 -5.87 -13.06
N THR A 131 10.47 -6.88 -13.88
CA THR A 131 9.44 -7.63 -14.62
C THR A 131 8.55 -8.48 -13.72
N VAL A 132 9.11 -9.03 -12.64
CA VAL A 132 8.43 -9.88 -11.67
C VAL A 132 8.87 -9.42 -10.29
N VAL A 133 8.08 -8.57 -9.66
CA VAL A 133 8.42 -8.07 -8.33
C VAL A 133 8.24 -9.15 -7.26
N GLN A 134 9.14 -9.13 -6.30
CA GLN A 134 9.08 -9.94 -5.09
C GLN A 134 8.95 -9.03 -3.87
N LYS A 135 8.54 -9.60 -2.73
CA LYS A 135 8.47 -8.85 -1.47
C LYS A 135 9.79 -8.16 -1.10
N ALA A 136 10.93 -8.78 -1.44
CA ALA A 136 12.28 -8.25 -1.22
C ALA A 136 12.61 -7.00 -2.07
N ASP A 137 11.81 -6.68 -3.08
CA ASP A 137 11.95 -5.45 -3.86
C ASP A 137 11.24 -4.25 -3.20
N SER A 138 10.62 -4.45 -2.04
CA SER A 138 10.15 -3.33 -1.22
C SER A 138 11.33 -2.49 -0.73
N GLY A 139 11.17 -1.17 -0.67
CA GLY A 139 12.21 -0.28 -0.19
C GLY A 139 11.97 1.19 -0.51
N HIS A 140 12.98 2.00 -0.23
CA HIS A 140 12.99 3.44 -0.47
C HIS A 140 13.70 3.75 -1.78
N TYR A 141 12.91 4.10 -2.80
CA TYR A 141 13.40 4.37 -4.14
C TYR A 141 13.62 5.86 -4.37
N HIS A 142 14.68 6.21 -5.08
CA HIS A 142 14.87 7.54 -5.64
C HIS A 142 15.66 7.43 -6.94
N CYS A 143 15.63 8.49 -7.74
CA CYS A 143 16.51 8.61 -8.90
C CYS A 143 17.36 9.88 -8.78
N SER A 144 18.56 9.83 -9.35
CA SER A 144 19.40 11.00 -9.57
C SER A 144 19.66 11.16 -11.05
N GLY A 145 19.67 12.41 -11.51
CA GLY A 145 19.90 12.74 -12.91
C GLY A 145 20.83 13.94 -13.05
N ILE A 146 21.60 13.98 -14.14
CA ILE A 146 22.43 15.14 -14.46
C ILE A 146 21.75 15.96 -15.56
N PHE A 147 21.38 17.19 -15.25
CA PHE A 147 20.78 18.13 -16.19
C PHE A 147 21.79 18.56 -17.24
N GLN A 148 21.39 18.47 -18.51
CA GLN A 148 22.19 18.97 -19.62
C GLN A 148 22.19 20.50 -19.58
N SER A 149 23.39 21.08 -19.50
CA SER A 149 23.63 22.52 -19.52
C SER A 149 24.83 22.83 -20.43
N PRO A 150 25.04 24.10 -20.85
CA PRO A 150 26.24 24.47 -21.62
C PRO A 150 27.57 24.30 -20.86
N GLY A 151 27.52 24.10 -19.55
CA GLY A 151 28.69 23.91 -18.69
C GLY A 151 28.70 22.52 -18.04
N PRO A 152 29.33 22.39 -16.86
CA PRO A 152 29.20 21.19 -16.06
C PRO A 152 27.72 20.89 -15.82
N GLY A 153 27.32 19.64 -16.08
CA GLY A 153 25.96 19.20 -15.80
C GLY A 153 25.67 19.31 -14.30
N ILE A 154 24.45 19.73 -13.96
CA ILE A 154 24.04 19.90 -12.57
C ILE A 154 23.38 18.59 -12.11
N PRO A 155 23.96 17.89 -11.12
CA PRO A 155 23.32 16.70 -10.55
C PRO A 155 22.16 17.12 -9.67
N GLU A 156 21.02 16.46 -9.83
CA GLU A 156 19.84 16.62 -9.00
C GLU A 156 19.37 15.24 -8.53
N THR A 157 18.75 15.19 -7.36
CA THR A 157 18.20 13.95 -6.81
C THR A 157 16.72 14.15 -6.51
N ALA A 158 15.90 13.21 -6.98
CA ALA A 158 14.47 13.22 -6.72
C ALA A 158 14.18 12.87 -5.25
N SER A 159 13.03 13.36 -4.78
CA SER A 159 12.47 12.96 -3.49
C SER A 159 12.27 11.44 -3.43
N VAL A 160 12.47 10.88 -2.24
CA VAL A 160 12.37 9.43 -1.99
C VAL A 160 10.91 8.99 -2.01
N VAL A 161 10.63 7.89 -2.71
CA VAL A 161 9.32 7.23 -2.77
C VAL A 161 9.44 5.84 -2.13
N ALA A 162 8.66 5.61 -1.07
CA ALA A 162 8.57 4.30 -0.44
C ALA A 162 7.64 3.40 -1.27
N ILE A 163 8.15 2.26 -1.71
CA ILE A 163 7.38 1.26 -2.46
C ILE A 163 7.33 -0.02 -1.64
N THR A 164 6.12 -0.46 -1.34
CA THR A 164 5.87 -1.69 -0.59
C THR A 164 5.21 -2.71 -1.50
N VAL A 165 5.90 -3.83 -1.73
CA VAL A 165 5.37 -4.97 -2.47
C VAL A 165 4.63 -5.87 -1.51
N GLN A 166 3.35 -6.07 -1.76
CA GLN A 166 2.48 -6.92 -0.95
C GLN A 166 2.57 -8.37 -1.36
N GLU A 167 2.43 -9.27 -0.39
CA GLU A 167 2.36 -10.70 -0.65
C GLU A 167 1.07 -11.04 -1.40
N LEU A 168 1.16 -11.79 -2.51
CA LEU A 168 -0.01 -12.11 -3.34
C LEU A 168 -0.92 -13.15 -2.68
N PHE A 169 -0.36 -14.16 -2.04
CA PHE A 169 -1.07 -15.11 -1.18
C PHE A 169 -0.05 -15.77 -0.24
N PRO A 170 -0.41 -16.10 1.00
CA PRO A 170 0.50 -16.78 1.91
C PRO A 170 0.82 -18.20 1.41
N ALA A 171 1.93 -18.77 1.88
CA ALA A 171 2.25 -20.18 1.63
C ALA A 171 1.05 -21.07 2.04
N PRO A 172 0.60 -21.99 1.16
CA PRO A 172 -0.60 -22.77 1.42
C PRO A 172 -0.41 -23.73 2.60
N ILE A 173 -1.50 -24.05 3.28
CA ILE A 173 -1.52 -25.05 4.36
C ILE A 173 -2.32 -26.25 3.88
N LEU A 174 -1.67 -27.41 3.81
CA LEU A 174 -2.35 -28.67 3.50
C LEU A 174 -3.05 -29.20 4.75
N ARG A 175 -4.35 -29.49 4.64
CA ARG A 175 -5.14 -30.13 5.70
C ARG A 175 -5.76 -31.41 5.21
N ALA A 176 -5.77 -32.43 6.05
CA ALA A 176 -6.52 -33.65 5.82
C ALA A 176 -7.85 -33.60 6.57
N VAL A 177 -8.95 -33.84 5.86
CA VAL A 177 -10.30 -33.90 6.41
C VAL A 177 -10.85 -35.31 6.17
N PRO A 178 -11.32 -36.04 7.21
CA PRO A 178 -11.46 -35.59 8.60
C PRO A 178 -10.17 -35.63 9.42
N SER A 179 -9.21 -36.50 9.09
CA SER A 179 -7.95 -36.67 9.82
C SER A 179 -6.79 -37.04 8.89
N ALA A 180 -5.56 -36.87 9.37
CA ALA A 180 -4.35 -37.37 8.70
C ALA A 180 -4.13 -38.88 8.88
N GLU A 181 -4.97 -39.52 9.70
CA GLU A 181 -4.95 -40.96 9.98
C GLU A 181 -6.32 -41.57 9.67
N PRO A 182 -6.69 -41.71 8.38
CA PRO A 182 -7.96 -42.30 7.99
C PRO A 182 -7.98 -43.81 8.26
N GLN A 183 -9.17 -44.38 8.47
CA GLN A 183 -9.34 -45.83 8.51
C GLN A 183 -9.35 -46.39 7.08
N ALA A 184 -8.83 -47.60 6.88
CA ALA A 184 -8.93 -48.28 5.59
C ALA A 184 -10.39 -48.33 5.08
N GLY A 185 -10.60 -47.96 3.83
CA GLY A 185 -11.91 -47.87 3.18
C GLY A 185 -12.69 -46.58 3.45
N SER A 186 -12.26 -45.72 4.39
CA SER A 186 -12.93 -44.45 4.64
C SER A 186 -12.55 -43.38 3.60
N PRO A 187 -13.48 -42.49 3.20
CA PRO A 187 -13.17 -41.35 2.33
C PRO A 187 -12.46 -40.25 3.11
N MET A 188 -11.49 -39.60 2.48
CA MET A 188 -10.84 -38.40 2.99
C MET A 188 -10.56 -37.39 1.88
N THR A 189 -10.38 -36.14 2.26
CA THR A 189 -10.05 -35.05 1.34
C THR A 189 -8.86 -34.27 1.87
N LEU A 190 -7.88 -34.03 0.99
CA LEU A 190 -6.81 -33.09 1.22
C LEU A 190 -7.22 -31.71 0.71
N SER A 191 -7.24 -30.71 1.59
CA SER A 191 -7.60 -29.32 1.30
C SER A 191 -6.35 -28.44 1.36
N CYS A 192 -5.99 -27.84 0.23
CA CYS A 192 -4.89 -26.90 0.10
C CYS A 192 -5.39 -25.48 0.36
N GLN A 193 -5.10 -24.94 1.54
CA GLN A 193 -5.70 -23.69 2.00
C GLN A 193 -4.77 -22.51 1.74
N THR A 194 -5.16 -21.64 0.82
CA THR A 194 -4.61 -20.28 0.67
C THR A 194 -5.69 -19.37 0.07
N LYS A 195 -5.51 -18.06 0.18
CA LYS A 195 -6.48 -17.07 -0.29
C LYS A 195 -5.78 -15.89 -0.94
N LEU A 196 -6.37 -15.40 -2.03
CA LEU A 196 -5.98 -14.15 -2.65
C LEU A 196 -6.59 -12.95 -1.89
N PRO A 197 -5.90 -11.81 -1.81
CA PRO A 197 -6.44 -10.54 -1.37
C PRO A 197 -7.68 -10.16 -2.17
N LEU A 198 -8.63 -9.46 -1.54
CA LEU A 198 -9.87 -9.02 -2.18
C LEU A 198 -9.61 -8.19 -3.44
N GLN A 199 -8.57 -7.36 -3.41
CA GLN A 199 -8.12 -6.53 -4.53
C GLN A 199 -7.66 -7.35 -5.76
N ARG A 200 -7.33 -8.63 -5.56
CA ARG A 200 -6.87 -9.58 -6.59
C ARG A 200 -7.91 -10.69 -6.84
N SER A 201 -9.17 -10.47 -6.47
CA SER A 201 -10.26 -11.45 -6.62
C SER A 201 -10.54 -11.88 -8.06
N ALA A 202 -10.14 -11.09 -9.06
CA ALA A 202 -10.24 -11.46 -10.47
C ALA A 202 -9.21 -12.53 -10.89
N ALA A 203 -8.08 -12.66 -10.16
CA ALA A 203 -7.08 -13.67 -10.43
C ALA A 203 -7.51 -15.04 -9.89
N ARG A 204 -7.00 -16.11 -10.49
CA ARG A 204 -7.26 -17.49 -10.08
C ARG A 204 -5.96 -18.18 -9.73
N LEU A 205 -6.03 -19.12 -8.80
CA LEU A 205 -4.91 -19.98 -8.43
C LEU A 205 -5.10 -21.37 -8.99
N LEU A 206 -3.99 -21.96 -9.42
CA LEU A 206 -3.89 -23.35 -9.82
C LEU A 206 -3.20 -24.14 -8.70
N PHE A 207 -3.72 -25.32 -8.43
CA PHE A 207 -3.29 -26.20 -7.35
C PHE A 207 -2.72 -27.50 -7.89
N SER A 208 -1.56 -27.88 -7.37
CA SER A 208 -0.94 -29.17 -7.62
C SER A 208 -0.76 -29.92 -6.30
N PHE A 209 -0.96 -31.22 -6.31
CA PHE A 209 -0.77 -32.10 -5.16
C PHE A 209 0.30 -33.13 -5.47
N TYR A 210 1.13 -33.40 -4.49
CA TYR A 210 2.25 -34.31 -4.59
C TYR A 210 2.21 -35.31 -3.44
N LYS A 211 2.68 -36.53 -3.72
CA LYS A 211 2.86 -37.64 -2.79
C LYS A 211 4.24 -38.24 -3.01
N ASP A 212 5.09 -38.28 -1.99
CA ASP A 212 6.42 -38.92 -2.03
C ASP A 212 7.27 -38.49 -3.25
N GLY A 213 7.18 -37.20 -3.64
CA GLY A 213 7.89 -36.63 -4.78
C GLY A 213 7.19 -36.79 -6.13
N ARG A 214 6.04 -37.46 -6.18
CA ARG A 214 5.27 -37.68 -7.41
C ARG A 214 4.02 -36.82 -7.43
N ILE A 215 3.69 -36.29 -8.61
CA ILE A 215 2.46 -35.52 -8.79
C ILE A 215 1.25 -36.46 -8.85
N VAL A 216 0.23 -36.18 -8.02
CA VAL A 216 -1.05 -36.92 -8.01
C VAL A 216 -2.19 -36.10 -8.61
N GLN A 217 -2.09 -34.77 -8.55
CA GLN A 217 -2.98 -33.85 -9.25
C GLN A 217 -2.15 -32.67 -9.73
N SER A 218 -2.27 -32.30 -11.00
CA SER A 218 -1.47 -31.25 -11.60
C SER A 218 -2.34 -30.07 -11.99
N ARG A 219 -1.97 -28.87 -11.51
CA ARG A 219 -2.48 -27.58 -12.03
C ARG A 219 -3.99 -27.54 -12.24
N GLY A 220 -4.74 -28.00 -11.24
CA GLY A 220 -6.20 -27.92 -11.23
C GLY A 220 -6.70 -26.64 -10.60
N LEU A 221 -7.91 -26.21 -10.93
CA LEU A 221 -8.58 -25.12 -10.20
C LEU A 221 -9.12 -25.56 -8.83
N SER A 222 -9.22 -26.87 -8.60
CA SER A 222 -9.66 -27.42 -7.32
C SER A 222 -8.55 -27.31 -6.28
N SER A 223 -8.82 -26.60 -5.19
CA SER A 223 -7.98 -26.60 -3.99
C SER A 223 -8.12 -27.87 -3.15
N GLU A 224 -8.85 -28.88 -3.65
CA GLU A 224 -9.10 -30.15 -2.99
C GLU A 224 -8.67 -31.33 -3.84
N PHE A 225 -8.12 -32.35 -3.16
CA PHE A 225 -7.81 -33.67 -3.71
C PHE A 225 -8.50 -34.74 -2.87
N GLN A 226 -9.36 -35.54 -3.51
CA GLN A 226 -10.20 -36.53 -2.83
C GLN A 226 -9.56 -37.91 -2.92
N ILE A 227 -9.58 -38.63 -1.81
CA ILE A 227 -9.24 -40.05 -1.70
C ILE A 227 -10.52 -40.77 -1.29
N PRO A 228 -11.30 -41.31 -2.25
CA PRO A 228 -12.61 -41.89 -1.96
C PRO A 228 -12.55 -43.14 -1.06
N THR A 229 -11.49 -43.93 -1.21
CA THR A 229 -11.26 -45.16 -0.44
C THR A 229 -9.80 -45.17 0.04
N ALA A 230 -9.57 -44.83 1.31
CA ALA A 230 -8.22 -44.87 1.89
C ALA A 230 -7.68 -46.31 1.97
N SER A 231 -6.40 -46.47 1.66
CA SER A 231 -5.71 -47.77 1.64
C SER A 231 -4.21 -47.53 1.87
N GLU A 232 -3.46 -48.58 2.20
CA GLU A 232 -2.03 -48.47 2.55
C GLU A 232 -1.17 -47.76 1.48
N ASP A 233 -1.53 -47.85 0.19
CA ASP A 233 -0.85 -47.15 -0.90
C ASP A 233 -1.02 -45.62 -0.85
N HIS A 234 -2.07 -45.15 -0.17
CA HIS A 234 -2.29 -43.73 0.12
C HIS A 234 -1.50 -43.24 1.33
N SER A 235 -0.86 -44.12 2.11
CA SER A 235 0.06 -43.68 3.17
C SER A 235 1.31 -43.03 2.54
N GLY A 236 1.79 -41.92 3.09
CA GLY A 236 2.98 -41.22 2.61
C GLY A 236 2.99 -39.72 2.91
N SER A 237 3.99 -39.04 2.35
CA SER A 237 4.23 -37.61 2.57
C SER A 237 3.59 -36.77 1.48
N TYR A 238 2.62 -35.94 1.86
CA TYR A 238 1.87 -35.09 0.93
C TYR A 238 2.21 -33.61 1.09
N TRP A 239 2.22 -32.88 -0.02
CA TRP A 239 2.23 -31.41 0.00
C TRP A 239 1.42 -30.88 -1.18
N CYS A 240 1.00 -29.63 -1.08
CA CYS A 240 0.34 -28.94 -2.16
C CYS A 240 1.11 -27.68 -2.57
N GLU A 241 0.96 -27.32 -3.84
CA GLU A 241 1.49 -26.10 -4.42
C GLU A 241 0.33 -25.27 -4.94
N ALA A 242 0.37 -23.97 -4.66
CA ALA A 242 -0.54 -22.98 -5.23
C ALA A 242 0.28 -22.02 -6.11
N ALA A 243 -0.18 -21.80 -7.34
CA ALA A 243 0.50 -20.96 -8.32
C ALA A 243 -0.49 -20.06 -9.06
N THR A 244 -0.02 -18.90 -9.51
CA THR A 244 -0.75 -18.07 -10.48
C THR A 244 -0.84 -18.76 -11.84
N GLU A 245 -1.82 -18.37 -12.65
CA GLU A 245 -2.03 -18.95 -13.99
C GLU A 245 -0.81 -18.79 -14.91
N ASP A 246 -0.06 -17.70 -14.75
CA ASP A 246 1.15 -17.36 -15.50
C ASP A 246 2.46 -17.93 -14.91
N ASN A 247 2.38 -18.66 -13.79
CA ASN A 247 3.52 -19.20 -13.03
C ASN A 247 4.55 -18.18 -12.54
N GLN A 248 4.21 -16.90 -12.46
CA GLN A 248 5.15 -15.91 -11.94
C GLN A 248 5.28 -16.00 -10.42
N VAL A 249 4.21 -16.41 -9.72
CA VAL A 249 4.21 -16.60 -8.27
C VAL A 249 3.70 -17.99 -7.94
N TRP A 250 4.52 -18.76 -7.23
CA TRP A 250 4.13 -20.06 -6.69
C TRP A 250 4.66 -20.25 -5.28
N LYS A 251 3.89 -20.95 -4.45
CA LYS A 251 4.25 -21.28 -3.07
C LYS A 251 3.79 -22.70 -2.75
N GLN A 252 4.57 -23.38 -1.92
CA GLN A 252 4.30 -24.76 -1.51
C GLN A 252 3.99 -24.85 -0.01
N SER A 253 3.18 -25.83 0.36
CA SER A 253 2.87 -26.12 1.76
C SER A 253 4.02 -26.88 2.43
N PRO A 254 4.07 -26.87 3.77
CA PRO A 254 4.77 -27.90 4.51
C PRO A 254 4.24 -29.30 4.14
N GLN A 255 5.08 -30.31 4.37
CA GLN A 255 4.70 -31.71 4.16
C GLN A 255 3.78 -32.19 5.29
N LEU A 256 2.78 -33.00 4.93
CA LEU A 256 1.83 -33.64 5.82
C LEU A 256 1.90 -35.16 5.60
N GLU A 257 2.22 -35.89 6.67
CA GLU A 257 2.23 -37.34 6.66
C GLU A 257 0.81 -37.89 6.80
N ILE A 258 0.39 -38.73 5.85
CA ILE A 258 -0.87 -39.47 5.92
C ILE A 258 -0.55 -40.92 6.25
N ARG A 259 -1.23 -41.49 7.25
CA ARG A 259 -1.06 -42.88 7.67
C ARG A 259 -2.40 -43.57 7.75
N VAL A 260 -2.69 -44.42 6.78
CA VAL A 260 -3.93 -45.20 6.81
C VAL A 260 -3.83 -46.26 7.89
N GLN A 261 -4.83 -46.32 8.77
CA GLN A 261 -4.91 -47.37 9.77
C GLN A 261 -5.54 -48.61 9.12
N GLY A 262 -4.76 -49.69 9.02
CA GLY A 262 -5.28 -51.00 8.67
C GLY A 262 -6.36 -51.44 9.67
N ALA A 263 -7.40 -52.13 9.17
CA ALA A 263 -8.40 -52.73 10.06
C ALA A 263 -7.67 -53.62 11.07
N SER A 264 -7.73 -53.25 12.34
CA SER A 264 -7.24 -54.08 13.45
C SER A 264 -8.09 -55.35 13.50
N SER A 265 -7.68 -56.35 12.70
CA SER A 265 -8.07 -57.74 12.89
C SER A 265 -7.23 -58.28 14.04
N SER A 266 -7.54 -57.81 15.25
CA SER A 266 -7.12 -58.44 16.50
C SER A 266 -8.18 -58.20 17.56
N ALA A 267 -9.42 -58.60 17.24
CA ALA A 267 -10.35 -59.08 18.24
C ALA A 267 -9.94 -60.52 18.64
N ALA A 268 -8.79 -60.66 19.32
CA ALA A 268 -8.58 -61.80 20.20
C ALA A 268 -9.25 -61.45 21.53
N PRO A 269 -10.30 -62.17 21.98
CA PRO A 269 -10.96 -61.85 23.24
C PRO A 269 -9.96 -62.00 24.39
N PRO A 270 -9.89 -61.05 25.34
CA PRO A 270 -9.17 -61.30 26.59
C PRO A 270 -9.86 -62.45 27.30
N THR A 271 -9.19 -63.60 27.28
CA THR A 271 -9.60 -64.77 28.03
C THR A 271 -9.43 -64.44 29.51
N LEU A 272 -10.53 -64.60 30.24
CA LEU A 272 -10.69 -64.41 31.68
C LEU A 272 -9.48 -64.85 32.53
N ASN A 273 -9.06 -63.95 33.42
CA ASN A 273 -8.62 -64.09 34.81
C ASN A 273 -8.12 -65.48 35.30
N PRO A 274 -7.09 -65.49 36.16
CA PRO A 274 -7.42 -65.47 37.60
C PRO A 274 -6.53 -64.56 38.47
N ALA A 275 -7.18 -63.95 39.47
CA ALA A 275 -6.60 -63.41 40.69
C ALA A 275 -6.11 -64.56 41.62
N PRO A 276 -5.72 -64.36 42.90
CA PRO A 276 -5.31 -63.14 43.64
C PRO A 276 -4.06 -63.35 44.52
N GLN A 277 -3.24 -62.33 44.82
CA GLN A 277 -2.48 -62.30 46.09
C GLN A 277 -2.28 -60.89 46.67
N LYS A 278 -2.94 -60.72 47.81
CA LYS A 278 -2.78 -59.83 48.96
C LYS A 278 -1.33 -59.49 49.35
N SER A 279 -1.05 -58.20 49.59
CA SER A 279 -0.22 -57.64 50.69
C SER A 279 -0.22 -56.11 50.55
N ALA A 280 -0.91 -55.38 51.43
CA ALA A 280 -0.45 -54.88 52.73
C ALA A 280 0.06 -53.42 52.61
N ALA A 281 -0.73 -52.52 53.20
CA ALA A 281 -0.35 -51.18 53.64
C ALA A 281 0.85 -51.26 54.60
N PRO A 282 1.66 -50.20 54.78
CA PRO A 282 1.24 -48.93 55.41
C PRO A 282 1.78 -47.70 54.63
N GLY A 283 1.38 -46.45 54.80
CA GLY A 283 0.72 -45.72 55.88
C GLY A 283 1.34 -44.30 55.87
N THR A 284 0.55 -43.30 56.28
CA THR A 284 0.98 -41.93 56.67
C THR A 284 1.40 -41.01 55.50
N ALA A 285 1.01 -39.75 55.35
CA ALA A 285 -0.01 -38.83 55.85
C ALA A 285 0.04 -37.63 54.85
N PRO A 286 -0.98 -36.77 54.76
CA PRO A 286 -1.17 -35.89 53.62
C PRO A 286 -0.35 -34.59 53.76
N GLU A 287 0.43 -34.27 52.72
CA GLU A 287 1.09 -32.97 52.59
C GLU A 287 0.37 -32.09 51.57
N GLU A 288 0.20 -30.85 52.00
CA GLU A 288 -0.70 -29.81 51.53
C GLU A 288 -0.23 -29.14 50.24
N ALA A 289 -1.17 -28.44 49.59
CA ALA A 289 -1.05 -27.82 48.27
C ALA A 289 0.14 -26.86 48.12
N PRO A 290 0.80 -26.82 46.95
CA PRO A 290 1.75 -25.77 46.62
C PRO A 290 1.01 -24.45 46.41
N GLY A 291 1.17 -23.54 47.37
CA GLY A 291 0.76 -22.14 47.22
C GLY A 291 1.54 -21.41 46.11
N PRO A 292 1.01 -20.29 45.59
CA PRO A 292 1.54 -19.64 44.39
C PRO A 292 2.90 -18.97 44.62
N LEU A 293 3.74 -19.03 43.58
CA LEU A 293 5.05 -18.37 43.50
C LEU A 293 4.93 -16.83 43.58
N PRO A 294 5.92 -16.15 44.19
CA PRO A 294 5.85 -14.73 44.55
C PRO A 294 5.97 -13.77 43.35
N PRO A 295 5.43 -12.54 43.46
CA PRO A 295 5.46 -11.54 42.39
C PRO A 295 6.87 -10.94 42.20
N PRO A 296 7.21 -10.50 40.97
CA PRO A 296 8.48 -9.84 40.70
C PRO A 296 8.58 -8.47 41.41
N PRO A 297 9.81 -8.06 41.76
CA PRO A 297 10.04 -6.93 42.67
C PRO A 297 9.64 -5.59 42.06
N THR A 298 8.91 -4.81 42.84
CA THR A 298 8.73 -3.36 42.69
C THR A 298 10.07 -2.66 42.87
N PRO A 299 10.55 -1.86 41.91
CA PRO A 299 11.62 -0.92 42.16
C PRO A 299 11.10 0.19 43.07
N SER A 300 11.67 0.22 44.27
CA SER A 300 11.55 1.25 45.27
C SER A 300 12.10 2.59 44.76
N SER A 301 11.33 3.62 45.10
CA SER A 301 11.66 5.03 45.22
C SER A 301 12.97 5.34 45.95
N GLU A 302 13.78 6.22 45.38
CA GLU A 302 14.82 7.11 45.95
C GLU A 302 15.62 7.65 44.72
N ASP A 303 15.89 8.93 44.43
CA ASP A 303 15.89 10.21 45.14
C ASP A 303 15.98 11.33 44.04
N PRO A 304 15.61 12.61 44.26
CA PRO A 304 15.27 13.57 43.21
C PRO A 304 16.46 14.38 42.70
N GLY A 305 16.65 14.41 41.38
CA GLY A 305 17.69 15.23 40.74
C GLY A 305 17.35 15.59 39.31
N PHE A 306 16.77 16.79 39.15
CA PHE A 306 16.80 17.65 37.96
C PHE A 306 16.93 16.97 36.59
N SER A 307 15.79 16.69 35.95
CA SER A 307 15.72 16.59 34.49
C SER A 307 14.56 17.45 34.01
N SER A 308 14.92 18.58 33.41
CA SER A 308 14.01 19.60 32.88
C SER A 308 12.96 18.98 31.93
N PRO A 309 11.70 19.43 31.97
CA PRO A 309 10.70 19.01 31.00
C PRO A 309 11.14 19.48 29.62
N LEU A 310 11.38 18.55 28.69
CA LEU A 310 11.57 18.85 27.29
C LEU A 310 10.38 19.69 26.82
N GLY A 311 10.68 20.95 26.51
CA GLY A 311 9.71 22.01 26.29
C GLY A 311 8.72 21.68 25.18
N MET A 312 7.46 21.97 25.46
CA MET A 312 6.43 22.16 24.46
C MET A 312 6.93 23.22 23.45
N PRO A 313 7.14 22.89 22.16
CA PRO A 313 7.70 23.83 21.20
C PRO A 313 6.81 25.06 21.03
N ASP A 314 7.43 26.24 20.95
CA ASP A 314 6.74 27.53 20.77
C ASP A 314 5.93 27.56 19.45
N PRO A 315 4.60 27.67 19.50
CA PRO A 315 3.74 27.75 18.31
C PRO A 315 4.07 28.94 17.39
N HIS A 316 4.55 30.06 17.93
CA HIS A 316 4.92 31.24 17.13
C HIS A 316 6.16 30.96 16.27
N LEU A 317 7.15 30.27 16.83
CA LEU A 317 8.35 29.88 16.10
C LEU A 317 8.00 28.93 14.96
N TYR A 318 7.11 27.97 15.20
CA TYR A 318 6.63 27.04 14.17
C TYR A 318 5.88 27.77 13.03
N HIS A 319 5.04 28.74 13.37
CA HIS A 319 4.35 29.56 12.38
C HIS A 319 5.32 30.42 11.54
N GLN A 320 6.30 31.08 12.18
CA GLN A 320 7.33 31.84 11.45
C GLN A 320 8.15 30.94 10.53
N MET A 321 8.50 29.74 10.98
CA MET A 321 9.22 28.75 10.16
C MET A 321 8.37 28.29 8.97
N GLY A 322 7.05 28.10 9.16
CA GLY A 322 6.11 27.82 8.07
C GLY A 322 6.02 28.94 7.03
N LEU A 323 5.97 30.20 7.47
CA LEU A 323 5.99 31.36 6.56
C LEU A 323 7.30 31.45 5.76
N LEU A 324 8.44 31.26 6.42
CA LEU A 324 9.75 31.28 5.77
C LEU A 324 9.88 30.16 4.74
N LEU A 325 9.42 28.95 5.08
CA LEU A 325 9.43 27.80 4.18
C LEU A 325 8.58 28.05 2.94
N LYS A 326 7.39 28.63 3.10
CA LYS A 326 6.54 29.04 1.98
C LYS A 326 7.24 30.06 1.08
N HIS A 327 7.86 31.08 1.67
CA HIS A 327 8.56 32.10 0.89
C HIS A 327 9.74 31.51 0.09
N MET A 328 10.48 30.56 0.68
CA MET A 328 11.54 29.83 -0.02
C MET A 328 10.99 28.99 -1.20
N GLN A 329 9.83 28.36 -1.05
CA GLN A 329 9.17 27.63 -2.12
C GLN A 329 8.75 28.57 -3.26
N ASP A 330 8.15 29.72 -2.93
CA ASP A 330 7.74 30.72 -3.94
C ASP A 330 8.95 31.26 -4.73
N VAL A 331 10.08 31.54 -4.06
CA VAL A 331 11.32 31.96 -4.72
C VAL A 331 11.88 30.86 -5.62
N ARG A 332 11.85 29.59 -5.20
CA ARG A 332 12.27 28.46 -6.03
C ARG A 332 11.43 28.35 -7.31
N VAL A 333 10.12 28.52 -7.21
CA VAL A 333 9.19 28.51 -8.35
C VAL A 333 9.50 29.66 -9.31
N LEU A 334 9.66 30.89 -8.80
CA LEU A 334 10.02 32.07 -9.60
C LEU A 334 11.35 31.90 -10.34
N LEU A 335 12.37 31.36 -9.66
CA LEU A 335 13.67 31.08 -10.28
C LEU A 335 13.54 30.01 -11.39
N GLY A 336 12.71 29.00 -11.17
CA GLY A 336 12.36 28.01 -12.20
C GLY A 336 11.75 28.64 -13.45
N HIS A 337 10.77 29.53 -13.28
CA HIS A 337 10.18 30.28 -14.40
C HIS A 337 11.21 31.14 -15.15
N LEU A 338 12.08 31.87 -14.43
CA LEU A 338 13.12 32.69 -15.06
C LEU A 338 14.09 31.85 -15.92
N LEU A 339 14.49 30.68 -15.43
CA LEU A 339 15.36 29.76 -16.18
C LEU A 339 14.68 29.23 -17.46
N MET A 340 13.36 29.05 -17.46
CA MET A 340 12.61 28.65 -18.65
C MET A 340 12.53 29.76 -19.70
N GLU A 341 12.22 30.99 -19.30
CA GLU A 341 12.19 32.15 -20.20
C GLU A 341 13.55 32.31 -20.89
N LEU A 342 14.64 32.17 -20.13
CA LEU A 342 16.01 32.18 -20.68
C LEU A 342 16.25 31.03 -21.66
N ARG A 343 15.68 29.83 -21.42
CA ARG A 343 15.76 28.69 -22.34
C ARG A 343 14.99 28.97 -23.63
N GLU A 344 13.77 29.47 -23.58
CA GLU A 344 12.99 29.81 -24.78
C GLU A 344 13.71 30.86 -25.63
N LEU A 345 14.27 31.89 -24.99
CA LEU A 345 15.10 32.91 -25.65
C LEU A 345 16.36 32.30 -26.30
N SER A 346 17.00 31.32 -25.65
CA SER A 346 18.16 30.62 -26.22
C SER A 346 17.79 29.67 -27.37
N GLY A 347 16.62 29.02 -27.30
CA GLY A 347 16.11 28.12 -28.33
C GLY A 347 15.79 28.84 -29.64
N HIS A 348 15.30 30.07 -29.56
CA HIS A 348 15.10 30.95 -30.73
C HIS A 348 16.42 31.41 -31.36
N ARG A 349 17.57 31.23 -30.69
CA ARG A 349 18.89 31.60 -31.21
C ARG A 349 19.57 30.51 -32.02
N LYS A 350 18.90 29.41 -32.37
CA LYS A 350 19.42 28.44 -33.33
C LYS A 350 19.52 29.11 -34.71
N PRO A 351 20.72 29.26 -35.31
CA PRO A 351 20.89 30.06 -36.51
C PRO A 351 20.16 29.40 -37.68
N GLY A 352 19.12 30.10 -38.16
CA GLY A 352 18.48 29.81 -39.43
C GLY A 352 19.52 29.78 -40.53
N THR A 353 19.75 28.58 -41.03
CA THR A 353 20.56 28.28 -42.19
C THR A 353 19.92 28.92 -43.41
N THR A 354 20.75 29.61 -44.21
CA THR A 354 20.53 29.92 -45.63
C THR A 354 19.27 30.70 -46.04
N LYS A 355 19.49 31.96 -46.41
CA LYS A 355 19.09 32.44 -47.74
C LYS A 355 20.13 33.42 -48.27
N ALA A 356 21.08 32.86 -49.02
CA ALA A 356 21.84 33.61 -49.99
C ALA A 356 20.82 34.17 -51.00
N THR A 357 20.69 35.49 -51.06
CA THR A 357 20.03 36.17 -52.17
C THR A 357 21.08 37.05 -52.79
N ALA A 358 21.37 36.74 -54.05
CA ALA A 358 22.33 37.38 -54.90
C ALA A 358 21.92 38.83 -55.20
N GLU A 359 22.93 39.71 -55.25
CA GLU A 359 23.11 40.73 -56.29
C GLU A 359 24.59 41.13 -56.34
#